data_AF-A0A6S7ING5-F1
#
_entry.id   AF-A0A6S7ING5-F1
#
_cell.length_a   1.000
_cell.length_b   1.000
_cell.length_c   1.000
_cell.angle_alpha   90.00
_cell.angle_beta   90.00
_cell.angle_gamma   90.00
#
_symmetry.space_group_name_H-M   'P 1'
#
loop_
_entity.id
_entity.type
_entity.pdbx_description
1 polymer ?
#
loop_
_entity_poly.entity_id
_entity_poly.type
_entity_poly.pdbx_seq_one_letter_code
_entity_poly.pdbx_strand_id
1 'polypeptide(L)'
;MSADSIFSEGNEAFADDEYSKAVKKYTAAIEQNSHNPKYYSQRANAFIKLEKYEDALADTSSALRLDTKSAKAFLRKGIAHYRLKQHRDAKEAFENALKLEDSDETKSWISNCDVELQTAGNGEKIPDRVESKLMSEPPLPKAQPKPRYDWYQTDSRVVVTILVKNRTSDDVKCDIQDTYVSIYVRLEDGSDFSLSLNLANTIVAAQSKYKVSSPKVN
;
A
#
# COMPACT_ATOMS: atom_id res chain seq x y z
N MET A 1 17.73 5.32 18.26
CA MET A 1 16.91 4.16 18.66
C MET A 1 16.97 3.14 17.54
N SER A 2 17.09 1.84 17.84
CA SER A 2 17.07 0.79 16.81
C SER A 2 15.67 0.54 16.27
N ALA A 3 15.55 -0.06 15.09
CA ALA A 3 14.26 -0.45 14.53
C ALA A 3 13.44 -1.34 15.48
N ASP A 4 14.11 -2.26 16.19
CA ASP A 4 13.47 -3.13 17.18
C ASP A 4 12.97 -2.39 18.42
N SER A 5 13.71 -1.36 18.87
CA SER A 5 13.27 -0.49 19.98
C SER A 5 11.99 0.27 19.59
N ILE A 6 11.98 0.86 18.40
CA ILE A 6 10.81 1.59 17.88
C ILE A 6 9.63 0.65 17.68
N PHE A 7 9.89 -0.57 17.21
CA PHE A 7 8.88 -1.61 17.08
C PHE A 7 8.28 -2.03 18.43
N SER A 8 9.11 -2.12 19.49
CA SER A 8 8.62 -2.38 20.86
C SER A 8 7.67 -1.28 21.33
N GLU A 9 8.02 -0.01 21.14
CA GLU A 9 7.13 1.12 21.44
C GLU A 9 5.82 1.07 20.64
N GLY A 10 5.88 0.56 19.40
CA GLY A 10 4.69 0.31 18.59
C GLY A 10 3.80 -0.79 19.17
N ASN A 11 4.38 -1.85 19.76
CA ASN A 11 3.63 -2.90 20.44
C ASN A 11 3.02 -2.42 21.75
N GLU A 12 3.73 -1.58 22.50
CA GLU A 12 3.20 -0.92 23.71
C GLU A 12 2.00 -0.04 23.36
N ALA A 13 2.15 0.85 22.38
CA ALA A 13 1.03 1.66 21.89
C ALA A 13 -0.14 0.82 21.35
N PHE A 14 0.13 -0.35 20.76
CA PHE A 14 -0.92 -1.26 20.32
C PHE A 14 -1.65 -1.91 21.51
N ALA A 15 -0.92 -2.27 22.57
CA ALA A 15 -1.49 -2.84 23.79
C ALA A 15 -2.35 -1.83 24.57
N ASP A 16 -2.01 -0.55 24.47
CA ASP A 16 -2.76 0.57 25.04
C ASP A 16 -3.95 1.03 24.14
N ASP A 17 -4.30 0.25 23.11
CA ASP A 17 -5.31 0.57 22.10
C ASP A 17 -5.08 1.89 21.33
N GLU A 18 -3.88 2.48 21.43
CA GLU A 18 -3.45 3.66 20.67
C GLU A 18 -3.03 3.28 19.24
N TYR A 19 -3.93 2.64 18.48
CA TYR A 19 -3.60 2.04 17.18
C TYR A 19 -3.01 3.02 16.15
N SER A 20 -3.47 4.28 16.13
CA SER A 20 -2.89 5.31 15.25
C SER A 20 -1.43 5.62 15.59
N LYS A 21 -1.07 5.59 16.88
CA LYS A 21 0.31 5.78 17.34
C LYS A 21 1.14 4.53 17.06
N ALA A 22 0.57 3.34 17.26
CA ALA A 22 1.20 2.07 16.88
C ALA A 22 1.58 2.05 15.39
N VAL A 23 0.68 2.46 14.49
CA VAL A 23 0.96 2.57 13.05
C VAL A 23 2.14 3.50 12.78
N LYS A 24 2.20 4.67 13.42
CA LYS A 24 3.33 5.62 13.25
C LYS A 24 4.65 5.00 13.70
N LYS A 25 4.66 4.29 14.84
CA LYS A 25 5.85 3.61 15.35
C LYS A 25 6.28 2.46 14.44
N TYR A 26 5.37 1.60 14.02
CA TYR A 26 5.69 0.54 13.06
C TYR A 26 6.21 1.07 11.73
N THR A 27 5.64 2.18 11.23
CA THR A 27 6.12 2.84 10.02
C THR A 27 7.56 3.33 10.19
N ALA A 28 7.87 4.00 11.30
CA ALA A 28 9.24 4.42 11.59
C ALA A 28 10.20 3.21 11.74
N ALA A 29 9.76 2.09 12.30
CA ALA A 29 10.56 0.86 12.36
C ALA A 29 10.84 0.28 10.96
N ILE A 30 9.84 0.31 10.06
CA ILE A 30 9.97 -0.13 8.66
C ILE A 30 10.92 0.77 7.88
N GLU A 31 10.85 2.09 8.07
CA GLU A 31 11.76 3.06 7.44
C GLU A 31 13.22 2.83 7.85
N GLN A 32 13.45 2.40 9.10
CA GLN A 32 14.77 2.04 9.60
C GLN A 32 15.23 0.65 9.12
N ASN A 33 14.33 -0.33 9.06
CA ASN A 33 14.60 -1.67 8.56
C ASN A 33 13.36 -2.28 7.89
N SER A 34 13.37 -2.27 6.57
CA SER A 34 12.28 -2.77 5.73
C SER A 34 12.30 -4.28 5.47
N HIS A 35 13.23 -5.03 6.06
CA HIS A 35 13.39 -6.47 5.78
C HIS A 35 12.79 -7.37 6.87
N ASN A 36 12.19 -6.78 7.91
CA ASN A 36 11.55 -7.55 8.97
C ASN A 36 10.04 -7.75 8.69
N PRO A 37 9.58 -8.97 8.36
CA PRO A 37 8.17 -9.25 8.07
C PRO A 37 7.24 -8.95 9.24
N LYS A 38 7.75 -9.03 10.48
CA LYS A 38 6.95 -8.77 11.69
C LYS A 38 6.44 -7.34 11.75
N TYR A 39 7.22 -6.36 11.26
CA TYR A 39 6.82 -4.95 11.33
C TYR A 39 5.60 -4.68 10.45
N TYR A 40 5.62 -5.16 9.20
CA TYR A 40 4.48 -5.09 8.29
C TYR A 40 3.28 -5.85 8.84
N SER A 41 3.49 -7.08 9.34
CA SER A 41 2.40 -7.87 9.89
C SER A 41 1.72 -7.16 11.06
N GLN A 42 2.47 -6.60 12.02
CA GLN A 42 1.91 -5.88 13.17
C GLN A 42 1.23 -4.58 12.75
N ARG A 43 1.78 -3.85 11.77
CA ARG A 43 1.15 -2.64 11.24
C ARG A 43 -0.17 -2.96 10.53
N ALA A 44 -0.25 -4.07 9.79
CA ALA A 44 -1.51 -4.57 9.25
C ALA A 44 -2.56 -4.83 10.36
N ASN A 45 -2.14 -5.37 11.50
CA ASN A 45 -3.04 -5.57 12.64
C ASN A 45 -3.62 -4.24 13.16
N ALA A 46 -2.75 -3.24 13.31
CA ALA A 46 -3.15 -1.91 13.73
C ALA A 46 -4.09 -1.27 12.69
N PHE A 47 -3.84 -1.45 11.40
CA PHE A 47 -4.75 -1.01 10.34
C PHE A 47 -6.11 -1.71 10.39
N ILE A 48 -6.17 -3.02 10.65
CA ILE A 48 -7.43 -3.75 10.85
C ILE A 48 -8.24 -3.15 12.01
N LYS A 49 -7.57 -2.82 13.13
CA LYS A 49 -8.21 -2.19 14.29
C LYS A 49 -8.69 -0.77 14.01
N LEU A 50 -8.08 -0.08 13.05
CA LEU A 50 -8.49 1.23 12.54
C LEU A 50 -9.46 1.15 11.36
N GLU A 51 -9.91 -0.05 10.99
CA GLU A 51 -10.80 -0.29 9.84
C GLU A 51 -10.23 0.15 8.48
N LYS A 52 -8.90 0.22 8.37
CA LYS A 52 -8.17 0.54 7.13
C LYS A 52 -7.74 -0.75 6.43
N TYR A 53 -8.70 -1.44 5.83
CA TYR A 53 -8.50 -2.81 5.37
C TYR A 53 -7.60 -2.91 4.13
N GLU A 54 -7.65 -1.95 3.20
CA GLU A 54 -6.79 -1.91 2.02
C GLU A 54 -5.32 -1.71 2.41
N ASP A 55 -5.04 -0.83 3.37
CA ASP A 55 -3.70 -0.63 3.93
C ASP A 55 -3.19 -1.91 4.61
N ALA A 56 -4.07 -2.61 5.34
CA ALA A 56 -3.75 -3.91 5.93
C ALA A 56 -3.43 -4.98 4.87
N LEU A 57 -4.14 -4.99 3.74
CA LEU A 57 -3.85 -5.91 2.62
C LEU A 57 -2.49 -5.62 1.98
N ALA A 58 -2.12 -4.36 1.82
CA ALA A 58 -0.80 -3.97 1.31
C ALA A 58 0.32 -4.45 2.24
N ASP A 59 0.13 -4.30 3.55
CA ASP A 59 1.11 -4.71 4.56
C ASP A 59 1.19 -6.23 4.70
N THR A 60 0.07 -6.95 4.68
CA THR A 60 0.09 -8.43 4.69
C THR A 60 0.76 -8.99 3.45
N SER A 61 0.54 -8.40 2.28
CA SER A 61 1.25 -8.76 1.05
C SER A 61 2.75 -8.53 1.16
N SER A 62 3.17 -7.41 1.76
CA SER A 62 4.59 -7.13 2.02
C SER A 62 5.20 -8.08 3.04
N ALA A 63 4.48 -8.41 4.12
CA ALA A 63 4.91 -9.40 5.10
C ALA A 63 5.08 -10.79 4.48
N LEU A 64 4.11 -11.24 3.65
CA LEU A 64 4.16 -12.54 2.98
C LEU A 64 5.22 -12.63 1.89
N ARG A 65 5.59 -11.51 1.27
CA ARG A 65 6.74 -11.45 0.35
C ARG A 65 8.07 -11.67 1.07
N LEU A 66 8.19 -11.19 2.31
CA LEU A 66 9.38 -11.36 3.15
C LEU A 66 9.41 -12.71 3.88
N ASP A 67 8.25 -13.20 4.31
CA ASP A 67 8.07 -14.50 4.96
C ASP A 67 6.79 -15.17 4.43
N THR A 68 6.99 -16.07 3.46
CA THR A 68 5.91 -16.80 2.80
C THR A 68 5.22 -17.83 3.69
N LYS A 69 5.76 -18.11 4.89
CA LYS A 69 5.24 -19.10 5.84
C LYS A 69 4.66 -18.48 7.11
N SER A 70 4.24 -17.21 7.04
CA SER A 70 3.64 -16.51 8.16
C SER A 70 2.13 -16.78 8.29
N ALA A 71 1.74 -17.72 9.16
CA ALA A 71 0.33 -18.00 9.46
C ALA A 71 -0.42 -16.73 9.91
N LYS A 72 0.20 -15.89 10.73
CA LYS A 72 -0.36 -14.61 11.21
C LYS A 72 -0.60 -13.60 10.09
N ALA A 73 0.29 -13.53 9.09
CA ALA A 73 0.10 -12.63 7.95
C ALA A 73 -1.07 -13.09 7.07
N PHE A 74 -1.21 -14.41 6.83
CA PHE A 74 -2.37 -14.97 6.15
C PHE A 74 -3.69 -14.75 6.91
N LEU A 75 -3.69 -14.96 8.23
CA LEU A 75 -4.85 -14.69 9.08
C LEU A 75 -5.30 -13.23 8.96
N ARG A 76 -4.36 -12.28 9.07
CA ARG A 76 -4.65 -10.84 8.93
C ARG A 76 -5.15 -10.49 7.53
N LYS A 77 -4.58 -11.11 6.48
CA LYS A 77 -5.05 -10.95 5.10
C LYS A 77 -6.51 -11.42 4.95
N GLY A 78 -6.83 -12.57 5.53
CA GLY A 78 -8.20 -13.11 5.54
C GLY A 78 -9.18 -12.18 6.26
N ILE A 79 -8.82 -11.66 7.44
CA ILE A 79 -9.65 -10.72 8.19
C ILE A 79 -9.92 -9.45 7.37
N ALA A 80 -8.90 -8.88 6.73
CA ALA A 80 -9.06 -7.69 5.91
C ALA A 80 -10.00 -7.92 4.71
N HIS A 81 -9.80 -9.02 3.96
CA HIS A 81 -10.72 -9.40 2.87
C HIS A 81 -12.15 -9.63 3.37
N TYR A 82 -12.33 -10.30 4.51
CA TYR A 82 -13.65 -10.56 5.07
C TYR A 82 -14.39 -9.26 5.39
N ARG A 83 -13.68 -8.29 5.97
CA ARG A 83 -14.24 -6.96 6.28
C ARG A 83 -14.58 -6.16 5.02
N LEU A 84 -13.82 -6.36 3.94
CA LEU A 84 -14.10 -5.82 2.61
C LEU A 84 -15.19 -6.60 1.85
N LYS A 85 -15.87 -7.56 2.49
CA LYS A 85 -16.90 -8.42 1.89
C LYS A 85 -16.39 -9.29 0.73
N GLN A 86 -15.08 -9.48 0.64
CA GLN A 86 -14.41 -10.36 -0.31
C GLN A 86 -14.29 -11.77 0.29
N HIS A 87 -15.43 -12.42 0.52
CA HIS A 87 -15.51 -13.65 1.32
C HIS A 87 -14.77 -14.85 0.71
N ARG A 88 -14.64 -14.91 -0.62
CA ARG A 88 -13.85 -15.95 -1.30
C ARG A 88 -12.35 -15.80 -1.02
N ASP A 89 -11.82 -14.60 -1.23
CA ASP A 89 -10.41 -14.28 -0.99
C ASP A 89 -10.05 -14.40 0.50
N ALA A 90 -11.00 -14.02 1.37
CA ALA A 90 -10.88 -14.21 2.81
C ALA A 90 -10.72 -15.70 3.16
N LYS A 91 -11.62 -16.55 2.65
CA LYS A 91 -11.58 -17.99 2.89
C LYS A 91 -10.26 -18.60 2.43
N GLU A 92 -9.80 -18.27 1.22
CA GLU A 92 -8.51 -18.78 0.71
C GLU A 92 -7.34 -18.37 1.61
N ALA A 93 -7.30 -17.11 2.06
CA ALA A 93 -6.27 -16.64 2.97
C ALA A 93 -6.32 -17.38 4.31
N PHE A 94 -7.50 -17.63 4.87
CA PHE A 94 -7.65 -18.40 6.10
C PHE A 94 -7.25 -19.87 5.92
N GLU A 95 -7.59 -20.52 4.81
CA GLU A 95 -7.15 -21.88 4.51
C GLU A 95 -5.62 -21.97 4.41
N ASN A 96 -4.97 -20.97 3.82
CA ASN A 96 -3.52 -20.90 3.78
C ASN A 96 -2.91 -20.67 5.18
N ALA A 97 -3.54 -19.87 6.05
CA ALA A 97 -3.15 -19.77 7.45
C ALA A 97 -3.27 -21.12 8.18
N LEU A 98 -4.38 -21.83 7.97
CA LEU A 98 -4.68 -23.12 8.62
C LEU A 98 -3.70 -24.23 8.23
N LYS A 99 -3.22 -24.23 6.97
CA LYS A 99 -2.17 -25.16 6.51
C LYS A 99 -0.84 -24.98 7.25
N LEU A 100 -0.56 -23.76 7.74
CA LEU A 100 0.67 -23.42 8.42
C LEU A 100 0.57 -23.61 9.93
N GLU A 101 -0.58 -23.23 10.51
CA GLU A 101 -0.85 -23.35 11.94
C GLU A 101 -2.32 -23.76 12.13
N ASP A 102 -2.54 -24.91 12.76
CA ASP A 102 -3.89 -25.35 13.11
C ASP A 102 -4.44 -24.44 14.21
N SER A 103 -5.54 -23.74 13.92
CA SER A 103 -6.16 -22.78 14.85
C SER A 103 -7.66 -22.82 14.71
N ASP A 104 -8.34 -23.00 15.84
CA ASP A 104 -9.81 -22.99 15.90
C ASP A 104 -10.39 -21.61 15.57
N GLU A 105 -9.65 -20.53 15.84
CA GLU A 105 -10.02 -19.18 15.39
C GLU A 105 -10.08 -19.12 13.86
N THR A 106 -9.04 -19.64 13.19
CA THR A 106 -8.98 -19.68 11.72
C THR A 106 -10.11 -20.56 11.13
N LYS A 107 -10.41 -21.70 11.74
CA LYS A 107 -11.54 -22.57 11.33
C LYS A 107 -12.89 -21.85 11.46
N SER A 108 -13.07 -21.10 12.55
CA SER A 108 -14.27 -20.27 12.77
C SER A 108 -14.42 -19.21 11.68
N TRP A 109 -13.32 -18.52 11.32
CA TRP A 109 -13.31 -17.57 10.22
C TRP A 109 -13.66 -18.18 8.86
N ILE A 110 -13.16 -19.39 8.56
CA ILE A 110 -13.53 -20.14 7.34
C ILE A 110 -15.03 -20.44 7.32
N SER A 111 -15.57 -20.90 8.45
CA SER A 111 -17.01 -21.20 8.60
C SER A 111 -17.86 -19.95 8.39
N ASN A 112 -17.45 -18.79 8.92
CA ASN A 112 -18.12 -17.52 8.68
C ASN A 112 -18.09 -17.12 7.19
N CYS A 113 -16.97 -17.34 6.50
CA CYS A 113 -16.91 -17.08 5.05
C CYS A 113 -17.89 -17.97 4.28
N ASP A 114 -18.01 -19.25 4.67
CA ASP A 114 -18.94 -20.18 4.02
C ASP A 114 -20.40 -19.76 4.18
N VAL A 115 -20.80 -19.27 5.36
CA VAL A 115 -22.14 -18.73 5.59
C VAL A 115 -22.41 -17.50 4.71
N GLU A 116 -21.47 -16.56 4.65
CA GLU A 116 -21.60 -15.35 3.82
C GLU A 116 -21.67 -15.69 2.31
N LEU A 117 -20.91 -16.69 1.86
CA LEU A 117 -20.95 -17.14 0.46
C LEU A 117 -22.26 -17.87 0.09
N GLN A 118 -22.81 -18.66 1.01
CA GLN A 118 -24.10 -19.32 0.81
C GLN A 118 -25.26 -18.32 0.79
N THR A 119 -25.23 -17.33 1.68
CA THR A 119 -26.26 -16.28 1.74
C THR A 119 -26.22 -15.38 0.50
N ALA A 120 -25.04 -15.01 0.00
CA ALA A 120 -24.88 -14.25 -1.24
C ALA A 120 -25.34 -15.02 -2.50
N GLY A 121 -25.18 -16.34 -2.52
CA GLY A 121 -25.60 -17.22 -3.63
C GLY A 121 -27.11 -17.29 -3.87
N ASN A 122 -27.93 -16.86 -2.91
CA ASN A 122 -29.40 -16.83 -3.03
C ASN A 122 -29.95 -15.50 -3.60
N GLY A 123 -29.10 -14.49 -3.83
CA GLY A 123 -29.52 -13.13 -4.17
C GLY A 123 -29.19 -12.65 -5.59
N GLU A 124 -27.98 -12.85 -6.10
CA GLU A 124 -27.55 -12.19 -7.34
C GLU A 124 -26.52 -13.02 -8.11
N LYS A 125 -26.67 -13.08 -9.44
CA LYS A 125 -25.58 -13.45 -10.36
C LYS A 125 -24.55 -12.32 -10.34
N ILE A 126 -23.48 -12.51 -9.58
CA ILE A 126 -22.32 -11.60 -9.58
C ILE A 126 -21.34 -12.08 -10.65
N PRO A 127 -20.79 -11.17 -11.49
CA PRO A 127 -20.03 -11.52 -12.68
C PRO A 127 -18.80 -12.38 -12.39
N ASP A 128 -18.42 -13.13 -13.42
CA ASP A 128 -17.23 -13.96 -13.46
C ASP A 128 -16.04 -13.28 -12.82
N ARG A 129 -15.49 -13.95 -11.81
CA ARG A 129 -14.07 -14.15 -11.59
C ARG A 129 -13.21 -13.07 -12.28
N VAL A 130 -12.94 -11.97 -11.57
CA VAL A 130 -11.60 -11.38 -11.74
C VAL A 130 -10.70 -12.39 -11.08
N GLU A 131 -10.24 -13.34 -11.89
CA GLU A 131 -9.19 -14.25 -11.50
C GLU A 131 -8.05 -13.32 -11.10
N SER A 132 -7.80 -13.17 -9.80
CA SER A 132 -6.45 -12.90 -9.35
C SER A 132 -5.69 -14.15 -9.71
N LYS A 133 -5.36 -14.26 -11.00
CA LYS A 133 -4.20 -14.97 -11.48
C LYS A 133 -3.16 -14.67 -10.42
N LEU A 134 -2.72 -15.71 -9.73
CA LEU A 134 -1.45 -15.70 -9.06
C LEU A 134 -0.50 -15.22 -10.16
N MET A 135 -0.30 -13.91 -10.25
CA MET A 135 0.75 -13.36 -11.05
C MET A 135 1.94 -13.94 -10.31
N SER A 136 2.54 -14.98 -10.91
CA SER A 136 3.97 -15.05 -10.91
C SER A 136 4.40 -13.62 -11.19
N GLU A 137 4.75 -12.87 -10.14
CA GLU A 137 5.35 -11.56 -10.30
C GLU A 137 6.45 -11.81 -11.33
N PRO A 138 6.40 -11.17 -12.51
CA PRO A 138 7.54 -11.18 -13.39
C PRO A 138 8.75 -10.85 -12.51
N PRO A 139 9.87 -11.58 -12.64
CA PRO A 139 11.04 -11.33 -11.80
C PRO A 139 11.24 -9.83 -11.75
N LEU A 140 11.21 -9.26 -10.53
CA LEU A 140 11.19 -7.81 -10.26
C LEU A 140 11.90 -7.09 -11.41
N PRO A 141 11.22 -6.24 -12.21
CA PRO A 141 11.93 -5.45 -13.20
C PRO A 141 13.03 -4.73 -12.42
N LYS A 142 14.29 -5.04 -12.75
CA LYS A 142 15.49 -4.49 -12.10
C LYS A 142 15.19 -3.05 -11.75
N ALA A 143 15.13 -2.71 -10.46
CA ALA A 143 14.60 -1.44 -9.97
C ALA A 143 15.07 -0.29 -10.87
N GLN A 144 14.19 0.13 -11.77
CA GLN A 144 14.53 1.17 -12.72
C GLN A 144 14.47 2.49 -11.95
N PRO A 145 15.37 3.45 -12.27
CA PRO A 145 15.42 4.69 -11.53
C PRO A 145 14.09 5.43 -11.70
N LYS A 146 13.27 5.42 -10.64
CA LYS A 146 12.05 6.23 -10.57
C LYS A 146 12.43 7.68 -10.87
N PRO A 147 11.64 8.43 -11.67
CA PRO A 147 11.83 9.86 -11.84
C PRO A 147 11.97 10.53 -10.48
N ARG A 148 13.09 11.22 -10.27
CA ARG A 148 13.22 12.06 -9.08
C ARG A 148 12.38 13.31 -9.30
N TYR A 149 11.84 13.87 -8.23
CA TYR A 149 11.11 15.12 -8.31
C TYR A 149 11.31 15.90 -7.03
N ASP A 150 11.31 17.22 -7.17
CA ASP A 150 11.36 18.18 -6.10
C ASP A 150 10.22 19.16 -6.30
N TRP A 151 9.53 19.52 -5.24
CA TRP A 151 8.48 20.53 -5.31
C TRP A 151 8.50 21.39 -4.06
N TYR A 152 8.07 22.64 -4.23
CA TYR A 152 7.82 23.52 -3.11
C TYR A 152 6.60 24.40 -3.42
N GLN A 153 5.93 24.80 -2.36
CA GLN A 153 4.74 25.62 -2.41
C GLN A 153 4.97 26.92 -1.64
N THR A 154 4.46 28.00 -2.20
CA THR A 154 4.29 29.29 -1.53
C THR A 154 2.80 29.57 -1.35
N ASP A 155 2.46 30.67 -0.67
CA ASP A 155 1.07 31.02 -0.36
C ASP A 155 0.17 31.19 -1.59
N SER A 156 0.73 31.50 -2.78
CA SER A 156 -0.06 31.74 -4.00
C SER A 156 0.31 30.88 -5.22
N ARG A 157 1.35 30.03 -5.13
CA ARG A 157 1.85 29.23 -6.27
C ARG A 157 2.64 28.00 -5.84
N VAL A 158 2.69 27.02 -6.73
CA VAL A 158 3.53 25.81 -6.63
C VAL A 158 4.57 25.76 -7.74
N VAL A 159 5.76 25.27 -7.40
CA VAL A 159 6.82 24.98 -8.35
C VAL A 159 7.21 23.52 -8.25
N VAL A 160 7.08 22.80 -9.36
CA VAL A 160 7.44 21.37 -9.45
C VAL A 160 8.61 21.20 -10.42
N THR A 161 9.63 20.49 -9.98
CA THR A 161 10.77 20.08 -10.81
C THR A 161 10.78 18.57 -10.93
N ILE A 162 10.71 18.07 -12.16
CA ILE A 162 10.71 16.64 -12.46
C ILE A 162 12.05 16.32 -13.14
N LEU A 163 12.80 15.41 -12.52
CA LEU A 163 14.12 14.98 -12.96
C LEU A 163 13.98 13.63 -13.67
N VAL A 164 13.93 13.67 -15.00
CA VAL A 164 13.79 12.48 -15.85
C VAL A 164 15.04 12.35 -16.71
N LYS A 165 15.67 11.17 -16.70
CA LYS A 165 16.84 10.90 -17.53
C LYS A 165 16.35 10.73 -18.99
N ASN A 166 17.01 11.40 -19.93
CA ASN A 166 16.87 11.17 -21.36
C ASN A 166 15.49 11.51 -21.98
N ARG A 167 14.73 12.44 -21.39
CA ARG A 167 13.37 12.83 -21.84
C ARG A 167 13.21 14.36 -21.96
N THR A 168 12.31 14.80 -22.85
CA THR A 168 11.95 16.23 -23.05
C THR A 168 10.62 16.56 -22.39
N SER A 169 10.22 17.84 -22.40
CA SER A 169 8.96 18.30 -21.78
C SER A 169 7.70 17.70 -22.42
N ASP A 170 7.79 17.10 -23.61
CA ASP A 170 6.65 16.53 -24.34
C ASP A 170 6.14 15.22 -23.73
N ASP A 171 7.02 14.49 -23.04
CA ASP A 171 6.70 13.21 -22.39
C ASP A 171 6.12 13.39 -20.98
N VAL A 172 5.98 14.64 -20.52
CA VAL A 172 5.52 15.01 -19.18
C VAL A 172 4.28 15.88 -19.29
N LYS A 173 3.14 15.37 -18.83
CA LYS A 173 1.91 16.15 -18.64
C LYS A 173 1.78 16.55 -17.18
N CYS A 174 1.54 17.83 -16.95
CA CYS A 174 1.30 18.38 -15.61
C CYS A 174 -0.02 19.12 -15.61
N ASP A 175 -0.94 18.70 -14.75
CA ASP A 175 -2.19 19.38 -14.46
C ASP A 175 -2.08 20.05 -13.08
N ILE A 176 -2.17 21.38 -13.05
CA ILE A 176 -2.05 22.17 -11.83
C ILE A 176 -3.43 22.76 -11.54
N GLN A 177 -4.05 22.25 -10.48
CA GLN A 177 -5.30 22.76 -9.93
C GLN A 177 -5.03 23.65 -8.72
N ASP A 178 -6.09 24.23 -8.18
CA ASP A 178 -6.02 25.15 -7.04
C ASP A 178 -5.59 24.46 -5.74
N THR A 179 -5.89 23.17 -5.59
CA THR A 179 -5.72 22.38 -4.35
C THR A 179 -4.88 21.12 -4.53
N TYR A 180 -4.57 20.73 -5.77
CA TYR A 180 -3.71 19.59 -6.07
C TYR A 180 -2.96 19.76 -7.39
N VAL A 181 -1.89 18.98 -7.57
CA VAL A 181 -1.12 18.87 -8.80
C VAL A 181 -1.02 17.42 -9.21
N SER A 182 -1.37 17.11 -10.45
CA SER A 182 -1.25 15.77 -11.03
C SER A 182 -0.24 15.77 -12.16
N ILE A 183 0.75 14.91 -12.07
CA ILE A 183 1.87 14.79 -13.01
C ILE A 183 1.84 13.40 -13.61
N TYR A 184 1.99 13.32 -14.92
CA TYR A 184 2.06 12.10 -15.70
C TYR A 184 3.32 12.13 -16.54
N VAL A 185 4.16 11.11 -16.41
CA VAL A 185 5.42 10.98 -17.14
C VAL A 185 5.40 9.65 -17.88
N ARG A 186 5.57 9.69 -19.20
CA ARG A 186 5.73 8.46 -19.99
C ARG A 186 7.18 8.02 -19.99
N LEU A 187 7.45 6.80 -19.51
CA LEU A 187 8.79 6.23 -19.38
C LEU A 187 9.23 5.50 -20.67
N GLU A 188 10.53 5.22 -20.79
CA GLU A 188 11.16 4.55 -21.96
C GLU A 188 10.67 3.12 -22.20
N ASP A 189 10.22 2.44 -21.15
CA ASP A 189 9.66 1.09 -21.23
C ASP A 189 8.17 1.07 -21.62
N GLY A 190 7.59 2.23 -21.93
CA GLY A 190 6.17 2.39 -22.23
C GLY A 190 5.27 2.41 -21.00
N SER A 191 5.83 2.36 -19.79
CA SER A 191 5.06 2.55 -18.55
C SER A 191 4.79 4.03 -18.28
N ASP A 192 3.65 4.33 -17.67
CA ASP A 192 3.29 5.68 -17.27
C ASP A 192 3.51 5.84 -15.77
N PHE A 193 4.35 6.79 -15.37
CA PHE A 193 4.52 7.22 -14.00
C PHE A 193 3.53 8.35 -13.69
N SER A 194 2.70 8.17 -12.67
CA SER A 194 1.79 9.22 -12.19
C SER A 194 2.13 9.63 -10.76
N LEU A 195 2.04 10.92 -10.49
CA LEU A 195 2.26 11.52 -9.19
C LEU A 195 1.15 12.52 -8.92
N SER A 196 0.50 12.41 -7.76
CA SER A 196 -0.47 13.40 -7.28
C SER A 196 0.04 14.04 -6.00
N LEU A 197 0.12 15.37 -5.99
CA LEU A 197 0.56 16.18 -4.87
C LEU A 197 -0.63 16.99 -4.36
N ASN A 198 -1.00 16.81 -3.10
CA ASN A 198 -2.00 17.65 -2.45
C ASN A 198 -1.33 18.93 -1.93
N LEU A 199 -1.91 20.09 -2.23
CA LEU A 199 -1.38 21.39 -1.86
C LEU A 199 -1.90 21.80 -0.48
N ALA A 200 -1.03 22.41 0.33
CA ALA A 200 -1.37 22.85 1.68
C ALA A 200 -2.29 24.09 1.66
N ASN A 201 -2.08 24.99 0.71
CA ASN A 201 -2.88 26.19 0.48
C ASN A 201 -3.45 26.22 -0.94
N THR A 202 -4.55 26.93 -1.13
CA THR A 202 -5.11 27.19 -2.46
C THR A 202 -4.17 28.09 -3.26
N ILE A 203 -3.82 27.69 -4.49
CA ILE A 203 -2.89 28.43 -5.35
C ILE A 203 -3.58 29.05 -6.57
N VAL A 204 -2.91 30.02 -7.19
CA VAL A 204 -3.29 30.54 -8.51
C VAL A 204 -2.53 29.74 -9.56
N ALA A 205 -3.23 28.90 -10.33
CA ALA A 205 -2.63 28.04 -11.35
C ALA A 205 -1.77 28.83 -12.36
N ALA A 206 -2.19 30.03 -12.76
CA ALA A 206 -1.46 30.91 -13.68
C ALA A 206 -0.10 31.40 -13.14
N GLN A 207 0.12 31.38 -11.81
CA GLN A 207 1.39 31.77 -11.18
C GLN A 207 2.32 30.58 -10.93
N SER A 208 1.83 29.37 -11.17
CA SER A 208 2.52 28.12 -10.89
C SER A 208 3.29 27.62 -12.10
N LYS A 209 4.36 26.88 -11.86
CA LYS A 209 5.29 26.45 -12.92
C LYS A 209 5.73 25.03 -12.68
N TYR A 210 5.87 24.27 -13.76
CA TYR A 210 6.60 23.01 -13.73
C TYR A 210 7.81 23.08 -14.66
N LYS A 211 8.85 22.34 -14.30
CA LYS A 211 10.09 22.24 -15.08
C LYS A 211 10.52 20.79 -15.17
N VAL A 212 10.85 20.36 -16.38
CA VAL A 212 11.47 19.06 -16.65
C VAL A 212 12.96 19.26 -16.86
N SER A 213 13.79 18.46 -16.20
CA SER A 213 15.25 18.54 -16.33
C SER A 213 15.89 17.16 -16.25
N SER A 214 17.07 16.99 -16.85
CA SER A 214 17.85 15.76 -16.74
C SER A 214 18.70 15.79 -15.46
N PRO A 215 18.74 14.71 -14.65
CA PRO A 215 19.64 14.66 -13.50
C PRO A 215 21.09 14.77 -13.96
N LYS A 216 21.83 15.75 -13.41
CA LYS A 216 23.27 15.89 -13.66
C LYS A 216 23.99 14.68 -13.07
N VAL A 217 24.58 13.86 -13.93
CA VAL A 217 25.49 12.79 -13.54
C VAL A 217 26.83 13.46 -13.20
N ASN A 218 27.20 13.46 -11.93
CA ASN A 218 28.58 13.68 -11.48
C ASN A 218 29.12 12.34 -10.96
#